data_AF-A0LI55-F1
#
_entry.id   AF-A0LI55-F1
#
_cell.length_a   1.000
_cell.length_b   1.000
_cell.length_c   1.000
_cell.angle_alpha   90.00
_cell.angle_beta   90.00
_cell.angle_gamma   90.00
#
_symmetry.space_group_name_H-M   'P 1'
#
loop_
_entity.id
_entity.type
_entity.pdbx_description
1 polymer ?
#
loop_
_entity_poly.entity_id
_entity_poly.type
_entity_poly.pdbx_seq_one_letter_code
_entity_poly.pdbx_strand_id
1 'polypeptide(L)'
;MAKKKSDQFEEALKKLQDIVEKLERGDMPLEEAMEAFSEGIRLARVCHGKLEEAERKVRILLKEQEGDWTTSPFEPASGEPPGG
;
A
#
# COMPACT_ATOMS: atom_id res chain seq x y z
N MET A 1 12.53 -2.61 8.22
CA MET A 1 11.84 -3.32 7.11
C MET A 1 11.08 -2.40 6.15
N ALA A 2 10.67 -1.18 6.52
CA ALA A 2 9.98 -0.25 5.62
C ALA A 2 10.81 0.13 4.38
N LYS A 3 12.11 0.43 4.57
CA LYS A 3 13.03 0.81 3.48
C LYS A 3 13.10 -0.24 2.36
N LYS A 4 13.32 -1.52 2.71
CA LYS A 4 13.35 -2.64 1.75
C LYS A 4 12.06 -2.79 0.93
N LYS A 5 10.89 -2.40 1.45
CA LYS A 5 9.64 -2.45 0.67
C LYS A 5 9.54 -1.28 -0.33
N SER A 6 9.97 -0.07 0.07
CA SER A 6 10.05 1.11 -0.81
C SER A 6 11.04 0.88 -1.94
N ASP A 7 12.25 0.41 -1.61
CA ASP A 7 13.29 0.12 -2.60
C ASP A 7 12.75 -0.85 -3.67
N GLN A 8 12.04 -1.91 -3.25
CA GLN A 8 11.41 -2.86 -4.19
C GLN A 8 10.25 -2.26 -5.01
N PHE A 9 9.56 -1.20 -4.52
CA PHE A 9 8.53 -0.52 -5.29
C PHE A 9 9.18 0.34 -6.37
N GLU A 10 10.16 1.16 -5.97
CA GLU A 10 10.91 2.04 -6.86
C GLU A 10 11.64 1.24 -7.94
N GLU A 11 12.26 0.11 -7.59
CA GLU A 11 12.88 -0.81 -8.56
C GLU A 11 11.87 -1.40 -9.55
N ALA A 12 10.69 -1.83 -9.08
CA ALA A 12 9.66 -2.39 -9.95
C ALA A 12 9.08 -1.33 -10.89
N LEU A 13 8.85 -0.12 -10.38
CA LEU A 13 8.37 1.01 -11.16
C LEU A 13 9.39 1.44 -12.22
N LYS A 14 10.67 1.52 -11.86
CA LYS A 14 11.73 1.85 -12.80
C LYS A 14 11.82 0.83 -13.93
N LYS A 15 11.80 -0.46 -13.61
CA LYS A 15 11.78 -1.53 -14.64
C LYS A 15 10.56 -1.44 -15.55
N LEU A 16 9.39 -1.11 -14.99
CA LEU A 16 8.18 -0.91 -15.77
C LEU A 16 8.32 0.28 -16.73
N GLN A 17 8.87 1.40 -16.28
CA GLN A 17 9.16 2.56 -17.13
C GLN A 17 10.10 2.18 -18.29
N ASP A 18 11.21 1.50 -17.99
CA ASP A 18 12.16 1.05 -19.00
C ASP A 18 11.50 0.13 -20.05
N ILE A 19 10.56 -0.72 -19.64
CA ILE A 19 9.78 -1.59 -20.55
C ILE A 19 8.83 -0.78 -21.41
N VAL A 20 8.10 0.18 -20.83
CA VAL A 20 7.18 1.04 -21.57
C VAL A 20 7.95 1.84 -22.62
N GLU A 21 9.07 2.46 -22.25
CA GLU A 21 9.92 3.21 -23.19
C GLU A 21 10.43 2.32 -24.33
N LYS A 22 10.81 1.07 -24.04
CA LYS A 22 11.21 0.09 -25.06
C LYS A 22 10.08 -0.26 -26.02
N LEU A 23 8.88 -0.53 -25.49
CA LEU A 23 7.70 -0.85 -26.29
C LEU A 23 7.27 0.35 -27.16
N GLU A 24 7.33 1.56 -26.63
CA GLU A 24 7.00 2.79 -27.36
C GLU A 24 7.96 3.10 -28.51
N ARG A 25 9.25 2.74 -28.37
CA ARG A 25 10.21 2.87 -29.48
C ARG A 25 9.87 1.94 -30.64
N GLY A 26 9.30 0.76 -30.36
CA GLY A 26 8.89 -0.21 -31.38
C GLY A 26 10.05 -0.76 -32.23
N ASP A 27 11.29 -0.68 -31.73
CA ASP A 27 12.52 -1.08 -32.42
C ASP A 27 12.92 -2.55 -32.15
N MET A 28 12.09 -3.29 -31.42
CA MET A 28 12.32 -4.68 -31.05
C MET A 28 11.50 -5.68 -31.87
N PRO A 29 11.99 -6.93 -32.05
CA PRO A 29 11.23 -8.01 -32.65
C PRO A 29 9.90 -8.27 -31.94
N LEU A 30 8.90 -8.77 -32.68
CA LEU A 30 7.56 -9.03 -32.13
C LEU A 30 7.59 -9.97 -30.91
N GLU A 31 8.41 -11.01 -30.93
CA GLU A 31 8.54 -11.95 -29.81
C GLU A 31 9.07 -11.25 -28.55
N GLU A 32 10.12 -10.44 -28.69
CA GLU A 32 10.66 -9.63 -27.59
C GLU A 32 9.64 -8.60 -27.08
N ALA A 33 8.88 -7.97 -27.98
CA ALA A 33 7.80 -7.05 -27.61
C ALA A 33 6.70 -7.74 -26.80
N MET A 34 6.33 -8.97 -27.18
CA MET A 34 5.35 -9.77 -26.45
C MET A 34 5.84 -10.16 -25.05
N GLU A 35 7.11 -10.56 -24.92
CA GLU A 35 7.74 -10.85 -23.63
C GLU A 35 7.82 -9.60 -22.75
N ALA A 36 8.29 -8.48 -23.30
CA ALA A 36 8.37 -7.19 -22.62
C ALA A 36 6.98 -6.72 -22.15
N PHE A 37 5.95 -6.86 -23.00
CA PHE A 37 4.58 -6.53 -22.65
C PHE A 37 4.07 -7.38 -21.49
N SER A 38 4.27 -8.70 -21.54
CA SER A 38 3.89 -9.62 -20.46
C SER A 38 4.54 -9.25 -19.12
N GLU A 39 5.84 -8.97 -19.14
CA GLU A 39 6.59 -8.53 -17.96
C GLU A 39 6.11 -7.15 -17.47
N GLY A 40 5.81 -6.22 -18.38
CA GLY A 40 5.22 -4.93 -18.08
C GLY A 40 3.89 -5.06 -17.35
N ILE A 41 2.98 -5.92 -17.82
CA ILE A 41 1.71 -6.20 -17.15
C ILE A 41 1.94 -6.77 -15.74
N ARG A 42 2.91 -7.67 -15.59
CA ARG A 42 3.25 -8.25 -14.28
C ARG A 42 3.76 -7.17 -13.32
N LEU A 43 4.68 -6.31 -13.74
CA LEU A 43 5.22 -5.23 -12.92
C LEU A 43 4.16 -4.17 -12.60
N ALA A 44 3.28 -3.82 -13.54
CA ALA A 44 2.17 -2.92 -13.32
C ALA A 44 1.24 -3.42 -12.19
N ARG A 45 0.89 -4.72 -12.22
CA ARG A 45 0.10 -5.35 -11.15
C ARG A 45 0.81 -5.30 -9.79
N VAL A 46 2.12 -5.56 -9.76
CA VAL A 46 2.92 -5.47 -8.52
C VAL A 46 2.92 -4.05 -7.97
N CYS A 47 3.14 -3.05 -8.83
CA CYS A 47 3.13 -1.64 -8.41
C CYS A 47 1.75 -1.24 -7.88
N HIS A 48 0.68 -1.60 -8.59
CA HIS A 48 -0.68 -1.33 -8.19
C HIS A 48 -1.02 -1.95 -6.82
N GLY A 49 -0.73 -3.24 -6.62
CA GLY A 49 -1.01 -3.92 -5.35
C GLY A 49 -0.26 -3.31 -4.15
N LYS A 50 0.96 -2.78 -4.37
CA LYS A 50 1.71 -2.05 -3.34
C LYS A 50 1.08 -0.70 -3.00
N LEU A 51 0.60 0.03 -4.01
CA LEU A 51 -0.13 1.28 -3.81
C LEU A 51 -1.43 1.05 -3.05
N GLU A 52 -2.18 -0.01 -3.38
CA GLU A 52 -3.39 -0.37 -2.63
C GLU A 52 -3.07 -0.75 -1.16
N GLU A 53 -1.97 -1.45 -0.89
CA GLU A 53 -1.55 -1.75 0.49
C GLU A 53 -1.26 -0.45 1.27
N ALA A 54 -0.58 0.51 0.63
CA ALA A 54 -0.32 1.81 1.24
C ALA A 54 -1.62 2.58 1.49
N GLU A 55 -2.51 2.63 0.52
CA GLU A 55 -3.81 3.31 0.63
C GLU A 55 -4.67 2.70 1.73
N ARG A 56 -4.73 1.37 1.84
CA ARG A 56 -5.43 0.67 2.93
C ARG A 56 -4.89 1.08 4.30
N LYS A 57 -3.56 1.17 4.46
CA LYS A 57 -2.95 1.59 5.74
C LYS A 57 -3.29 3.02 6.08
N VAL A 58 -3.24 3.92 5.09
CA VAL A 58 -3.65 5.33 5.27
C VAL A 58 -5.10 5.42 5.73
N ARG A 59 -6.01 4.67 5.10
CA ARG A 59 -7.43 4.63 5.51
C ARG A 59 -7.64 4.14 6.95
N ILE A 60 -6.92 3.11 7.37
CA ILE A 60 -7.02 2.60 8.76
C ILE A 60 -6.55 3.67 9.75
N LEU A 61 -5.40 4.30 9.49
CA LEU A 61 -4.86 5.35 10.36
C LEU A 61 -5.80 6.57 10.45
N LEU A 62 -6.42 6.97 9.34
CA LEU A 62 -7.42 8.04 9.34
C LEU A 62 -8.66 7.65 10.15
N LYS A 63 -9.16 6.42 10.01
CA LYS A 63 -10.30 5.93 10.81
C LYS A 63 -9.98 5.90 12.31
N GLU A 64 -8.77 5.50 12.69
CA GLU A 64 -8.30 5.54 14.08
C GLU A 64 -8.22 6.99 14.60
N GLN A 65 -7.77 7.94 13.77
CA GLN A 65 -7.72 9.36 14.11
C GLN A 65 -9.13 9.98 14.24
N GLU A 66 -10.06 9.61 13.37
CA GLU A 66 -11.43 10.15 13.34
C GLU A 66 -12.34 9.61 14.45
N GLY A 67 -11.92 8.58 15.19
CA GLY A 67 -12.48 8.28 16.50
C GLY A 67 -13.21 6.95 16.61
N ASP A 68 -12.45 5.87 16.80
CA ASP A 68 -12.93 4.77 17.64
C ASP A 68 -12.86 5.20 19.12
N TRP A 69 -13.69 6.16 19.49
CA TRP A 69 -14.00 6.40 20.89
C TRP A 69 -15.11 5.42 21.26
N THR A 70 -14.72 4.25 21.76
CA THR A 70 -15.68 3.40 22.47
C THR A 70 -15.95 4.07 23.82
N THR A 71 -17.16 4.59 24.02
CA THR A 71 -17.63 5.01 25.34
C THR A 71 -18.03 3.76 26.14
N SER A 72 -17.32 3.48 27.22
CA SER A 72 -17.80 2.54 28.23
C SER A 72 -18.56 3.31 29.30
N PRO A 73 -19.67 2.79 29.86
CA PRO A 73 -20.30 3.39 31.02
C PRO A 73 -19.23 3.58 32.11
N PHE A 74 -19.11 4.80 32.61
CA PHE A 74 -18.29 5.07 33.78
C PHE A 74 -19.01 4.44 34.98
N GLU A 75 -18.44 3.36 35.52
CA GLU A 75 -18.83 2.84 36.83
C GLU A 75 -18.06 3.67 37.88
N PRO A 76 -18.69 4.68 38.53
CA PRO A 76 -18.05 5.29 39.69
C PRO A 76 -17.83 4.18 40.70
N ALA A 77 -16.58 3.97 41.10
CA ALA A 77 -16.26 3.12 42.23
C ALA A 77 -17.21 3.49 43.35
N SER A 78 -17.99 2.51 43.82
CA SER A 78 -18.86 2.61 44.98
C SER A 78 -18.01 2.99 46.18
N GLY A 79 -17.73 4.29 46.31
CA GLY A 79 -17.21 4.90 47.51
C GLY A 79 -18.35 4.84 48.51
N GLU A 80 -18.44 3.73 49.24
CA GLU A 80 -19.13 3.76 50.52
C GLU A 80 -18.45 4.84 51.37
N PRO A 81 -19.17 5.90 51.77
CA PRO A 81 -18.59 6.93 52.62
C PRO A 81 -18.32 6.35 54.01
N PRO A 82 -17.30 6.84 54.74
CA PRO A 82 -17.00 6.33 56.08
C PRO A 82 -18.15 6.71 57.00
N GLY A 83 -18.95 5.72 57.38
CA GLY A 83 -20.04 5.89 58.32
C GLY A 83 -19.55 5.77 59.76
N GLY A 84 -19.63 6.90 60.48
CA GLY A 84 -19.92 6.96 61.93
C GLY A 84 -18.79 6.68 62.89
#